data_AF-A0A257JD10-F1
#
_entry.id   AF-A0A257JD10-F1
#
_cell.length_a   1.000
_cell.length_b   1.000
_cell.length_c   1.000
_cell.angle_alpha   90.00
_cell.angle_beta   90.00
_cell.angle_gamma   90.00
#
_symmetry.space_group_name_H-M   'P 1'
#
loop_
_entity.id
_entity.type
_entity.pdbx_description
1 polymer ?
#
loop_
_entity_poly.entity_id
_entity_poly.type
_entity_poly.pdbx_seq_one_letter_code
_entity_poly.pdbx_strand_id
1 'polypeptide(L)' 'QLGVPAPVLKRATERRHYTAVAVDAGIAAEQQRIADTFLKLKLIPKAIQVKDAVFKDVLV' A
#
# COMPACT_ATOMS: atom_id res chain seq x y z
N GLN A 1 -18.11 19.59 2.67
CA GLN A 1 -18.31 18.26 2.06
C GLN A 1 -17.96 17.07 2.96
N LEU A 2 -17.29 17.23 4.12
CA LEU A 2 -17.06 16.12 5.07
C LEU A 2 -17.70 16.33 6.46
N GLY A 3 -18.27 17.50 6.76
CA GLY A 3 -18.80 17.82 8.11
C GLY A 3 -17.72 17.91 9.21
N VAL A 4 -16.44 17.82 8.84
CA VAL A 4 -15.30 17.81 9.77
C VAL A 4 -14.84 19.25 10.06
N PRO A 5 -14.60 19.64 11.32
CA PRO A 5 -14.08 20.96 11.66
C PRO A 5 -12.73 21.27 10.98
N ALA A 6 -12.55 22.51 10.52
CA ALA A 6 -11.33 22.98 9.88
C ALA A 6 -10.01 22.62 10.60
N PRO A 7 -9.88 22.75 11.94
CA PRO A 7 -8.64 22.36 12.62
C PRO A 7 -8.35 20.86 12.54
N VAL A 8 -9.39 20.01 12.48
CA VAL A 8 -9.25 18.57 12.33
C VAL A 8 -8.77 18.21 10.92
N LEU A 9 -9.32 18.89 9.90
CA LEU A 9 -8.87 18.72 8.51
C LEU A 9 -7.41 19.15 8.33
N LYS A 10 -7.00 20.28 8.91
CA LYS A 10 -5.61 20.75 8.85
C LYS A 10 -4.64 19.70 9.38
N ARG A 11 -4.90 19.18 10.59
CA ARG A 11 -4.07 18.12 11.19
C ARG A 11 -4.04 16.85 10.36
N ALA A 12 -5.18 16.44 9.78
CA ALA A 12 -5.22 15.25 8.93
C ALA A 12 -4.38 15.45 7.66
N THR A 13 -4.44 16.62 7.04
CA THR A 13 -3.63 16.98 5.86
C THR A 13 -2.15 17.00 6.20
N GLU A 14 -1.76 17.61 7.32
CA GLU A 14 -0.34 17.67 7.76
C GLU A 14 0.29 16.29 7.99
N ARG A 15 -0.51 15.28 8.38
CA ARG A 15 -0.04 13.90 8.59
C ARG A 15 0.07 13.07 7.31
N ARG A 16 -0.54 13.53 6.22
CA ARG A 16 -0.59 12.78 4.96
C ARG A 16 0.55 13.24 4.07
N HIS A 17 1.47 12.32 3.79
CA HIS A 17 2.42 12.49 2.69
C HIS A 17 1.80 11.85 1.45
N TYR A 18 1.21 12.68 0.59
CA TYR A 18 0.65 12.21 -0.67
C TYR A 18 1.72 12.25 -1.76
N THR A 19 2.20 11.07 -2.17
CA THR A 19 2.96 10.95 -3.40
C THR A 19 2.55 9.65 -4.08
N ALA A 20 2.08 9.74 -5.32
CA ALA A 20 2.06 8.57 -6.20
C ALA A 20 3.44 8.47 -6.85
N VAL A 21 4.10 7.33 -6.66
CA VAL A 21 5.37 7.01 -7.31
C VAL A 21 5.17 5.76 -8.15
N ALA A 22 6.02 5.56 -9.17
CA ALA A 22 6.06 4.29 -9.87
C ALA A 22 6.41 3.19 -8.87
N VAL A 23 5.76 2.03 -9.00
CA VAL A 23 6.18 0.84 -8.25
C VAL A 23 7.56 0.46 -8.76
N ASP A 24 8.47 0.13 -7.84
CA ASP A 24 9.77 -0.45 -8.13
C ASP A 24 9.90 -1.84 -7.47
N ALA A 25 11.02 -2.51 -7.72
CA ALA A 25 11.30 -3.83 -7.15
C ALA A 25 11.30 -3.83 -5.60
N GLY A 26 11.71 -2.74 -4.97
CA GLY A 26 11.73 -2.60 -3.51
C GLY A 26 10.31 -2.48 -2.93
N ILE A 27 9.45 -1.68 -3.55
CA ILE A 27 8.04 -1.53 -3.19
C ILE A 27 7.32 -2.86 -3.38
N ALA A 28 7.55 -3.56 -4.51
CA ALA A 28 6.95 -4.86 -4.76
C ALA A 28 7.40 -5.92 -3.71
N ALA A 29 8.68 -5.91 -3.33
CA ALA A 29 9.21 -6.83 -2.32
C ALA A 29 8.62 -6.54 -0.92
N GLU A 30 8.45 -5.27 -0.54
CA GLU A 30 7.79 -4.93 0.72
C GLU A 30 6.31 -5.36 0.72
N GLN A 31 5.62 -5.13 -0.38
CA GLN A 31 4.24 -5.57 -0.51
C GLN A 31 4.11 -7.10 -0.44
N GLN A 32 5.10 -7.86 -0.94
CA GLN A 32 5.14 -9.31 -0.78
C GLN A 32 5.27 -9.71 0.69
N ARG A 33 6.14 -9.04 1.47
CA ARG A 33 6.29 -9.29 2.92
C ARG A 33 4.98 -9.06 3.69
N ILE A 34 4.21 -8.05 3.30
CA ILE A 34 2.88 -7.80 3.87
C ILE A 34 1.93 -8.95 3.51
N ALA A 35 1.88 -9.36 2.25
CA ALA A 35 1.02 -10.47 1.81
C ALA A 35 1.34 -11.79 2.55
N ASP A 36 2.63 -12.09 2.72
CA ASP A 36 3.09 -13.27 3.45
C ASP A 36 2.69 -13.22 4.93
N THR A 37 2.79 -12.04 5.54
CA THR A 37 2.37 -11.83 6.94
C THR A 37 0.86 -12.05 7.09
N PHE A 38 0.06 -11.56 6.15
CA PHE A 38 -1.40 -11.76 6.17
C PHE A 38 -1.77 -13.24 6.03
N LEU A 39 -1.05 -13.98 5.18
CA LEU A 39 -1.24 -15.43 5.07
C LEU A 39 -0.86 -16.14 6.37
N LYS A 40 0.30 -15.80 6.95
CA LYS A 40 0.78 -16.38 8.22
C LYS A 40 -0.22 -16.16 9.36
N LEU A 41 -0.82 -14.98 9.42
CA LEU A 41 -1.86 -14.62 10.39
C LEU A 41 -3.25 -15.15 10.02
N LYS A 42 -3.39 -15.84 8.88
CA LYS A 42 -4.67 -16.35 8.34
C LYS A 42 -5.72 -15.26 8.12
N LEU A 43 -5.28 -14.03 7.83
CA LEU A 43 -6.16 -12.91 7.47
C LEU A 43 -6.62 -12.99 6.00
N ILE A 44 -5.90 -13.77 5.18
CA ILE A 44 -6.28 -14.11 3.81
C ILE A 44 -6.28 -15.63 3.61
N PRO A 45 -7.16 -16.16 2.75
CA PRO A 45 -7.32 -17.60 2.59
C PRO A 45 -6.29 -18.24 1.64
N LYS A 46 -5.54 -17.45 0.87
CA LYS A 46 -4.60 -17.94 -0.17
C LYS A 46 -3.36 -17.05 -0.23
N ALA A 47 -2.23 -17.66 -0.60
CA ALA A 47 -1.01 -16.92 -0.88
C ALA A 47 -1.20 -16.01 -2.11
N ILE A 48 -0.58 -14.84 -2.06
CA ILE A 48 -0.56 -13.87 -3.16
C ILE A 48 0.89 -13.74 -3.63
N GLN A 49 1.10 -13.80 -4.94
CA GLN A 49 2.37 -13.47 -5.58
C GLN A 49 2.24 -12.05 -6.12
N VAL A 50 2.80 -11.06 -5.41
CA VAL A 50 2.66 -9.64 -5.74
C VAL A 50 3.20 -9.32 -7.13
N LYS A 51 4.27 -10.02 -7.54
CA LYS A 51 4.86 -9.89 -8.88
C LYS A 51 3.87 -10.17 -10.03
N ASP A 52 2.83 -10.98 -9.79
CA ASP A 52 1.85 -11.32 -10.82
C ASP A 52 0.78 -10.21 -10.98
N ALA A 53 0.71 -9.29 -10.01
CA ALA A 53 -0.26 -8.19 -9.96
C ALA A 53 0.38 -6.81 -10.24
N VAL A 54 1.70 -6.71 -10.34
CA VAL A 54 2.38 -5.49 -10.76
C VAL A 54 2.47 -5.42 -12.28
N PHE A 55 2.50 -4.20 -12.81
CA PHE A 55 2.65 -3.98 -14.25
C PHE A 55 3.99 -4.55 -14.73
N LYS A 56 4.02 -5.20 -15.89
CA LYS A 56 5.17 -6.01 -16.32
C LYS A 56 6.50 -5.23 -16.35
N ASP A 57 6.44 -3.96 -16.70
CA ASP A 57 7.63 -3.10 -16.86
C ASP A 57 8.23 -2.62 -15.53
N VAL A 58 7.60 -2.92 -14.39
CA VAL A 58 8.05 -2.55 -13.04
C VAL A 58 9.19 -3.43 -12.53
N LEU A 59 9.26 -4.68 -12.99
CA LEU A 59 10.18 -5.70 -12.48
C LEU A 59 11.25 -6.12 -13.49
N VAL A 60 11.41 -5.34 -14.57
CA VAL A 60 12.39 -5.58 -15.64
C VAL A 60 13.78 -5.09 -15.22
#